data_AF-A0A370K2C0-F1
#
_entry.id   AF-A0A370K2C0-F1
#
_cell.length_a   1.000
_cell.length_b   1.000
_cell.length_c   1.000
_cell.angle_alpha   90.00
_cell.angle_beta   90.00
_cell.angle_gamma   90.00
#
_symmetry.space_group_name_H-M   'P 1'
#
loop_
_entity.id
_entity.type
_entity.pdbx_description
1 polymer ?
#
loop_
_entity_poly.entity_id
_entity_poly.type
_entity_poly.pdbx_seq_one_letter_code
_entity_poly.pdbx_strand_id
1 'polypeptide(L)'
;MQTERTHPVLHALTVARACVELAQEAMIADSFPKAVAATLSAAANDAAARLSQFRTTYSDIVSSELMSIAFRAQTDLAAISALAGLVATYKSAPRNASYIAKKIRNTAADAIDYLAYAEVAMDL
;
A
#
# COMPACT_ATOMS: atom_id res chain seq x y z
N MET A 1 -18.80 -18.97 4.78
CA MET A 1 -18.01 -18.13 5.72
C MET A 1 -18.02 -16.71 5.20
N GLN A 2 -18.85 -15.84 5.76
CA GLN A 2 -18.66 -14.39 5.58
C GLN A 2 -17.46 -14.01 6.45
N THR A 3 -16.31 -13.81 5.83
CA THR A 3 -15.19 -13.14 6.51
C THR A 3 -15.69 -11.78 6.97
N GLU A 4 -15.55 -11.48 8.26
CA GLU A 4 -15.64 -10.11 8.76
C GLU A 4 -14.80 -9.25 7.82
N ARG A 5 -15.46 -8.38 7.05
CA ARG A 5 -14.76 -7.50 6.12
C ARG A 5 -14.04 -6.47 6.98
N THR A 6 -12.77 -6.70 7.27
CA THR A 6 -11.87 -5.72 7.89
C THR A 6 -12.07 -4.38 7.19
N HIS A 7 -12.26 -3.31 7.96
CA HIS A 7 -12.52 -1.98 7.42
C HIS A 7 -11.45 -1.61 6.37
N PRO A 8 -11.81 -1.04 5.20
CA PRO A 8 -10.86 -0.77 4.12
C PRO A 8 -9.62 0.03 4.55
N VAL A 9 -9.78 0.98 5.49
CA VAL A 9 -8.68 1.76 6.07
C VAL A 9 -7.74 0.88 6.90
N LEU A 10 -8.26 0.03 7.78
CA LEU A 10 -7.46 -0.90 8.61
C LEU A 10 -6.72 -1.94 7.76
N HIS A 11 -7.39 -2.47 6.73
CA HIS A 11 -6.77 -3.37 5.76
C HIS A 11 -5.62 -2.69 5.02
N ALA A 12 -5.87 -1.49 4.50
CA ALA A 12 -4.85 -0.71 3.81
C ALA A 12 -3.66 -0.36 4.72
N LEU A 13 -3.92 -0.02 5.99
CA LEU A 13 -2.90 0.27 6.99
C LEU A 13 -2.01 -0.96 7.25
N THR A 14 -2.63 -2.13 7.40
CA THR A 14 -1.93 -3.41 7.55
C THR A 14 -1.05 -3.70 6.34
N VAL A 15 -1.57 -3.51 5.13
CA VAL A 15 -0.81 -3.70 3.89
C VAL A 15 0.35 -2.71 3.79
N ALA A 16 0.14 -1.43 4.13
CA ALA A 16 1.19 -0.41 4.10
C ALA A 16 2.32 -0.73 5.09
N ARG A 17 2.01 -1.18 6.32
CA ARG A 17 2.99 -1.67 7.30
C ARG A 17 3.81 -2.84 6.75
N ALA A 18 3.14 -3.84 6.18
CA ALA A 18 3.83 -4.97 5.54
C ALA A 18 4.71 -4.53 4.36
N CYS A 19 4.29 -3.50 3.60
CA CYS A 19 5.11 -2.94 2.53
C CYS A 19 6.40 -2.31 3.05
N VAL A 20 6.36 -1.60 4.18
CA VAL A 20 7.55 -1.03 4.81
C VAL A 20 8.52 -2.13 5.24
N GLU A 21 8.03 -3.16 5.93
CA GLU A 21 8.85 -4.26 6.46
C GLU A 21 9.54 -5.03 5.34
N LEU A 22 8.78 -5.51 4.35
CA LEU A 22 9.32 -6.31 3.24
C LEU A 22 10.27 -5.49 2.35
N ALA A 23 9.99 -4.20 2.16
CA ALA A 23 10.89 -3.33 1.43
C ALA A 23 12.19 -3.06 2.20
N GLN A 24 12.12 -2.92 3.53
CA GLN A 24 13.31 -2.79 4.38
C GLN A 24 14.19 -4.05 4.32
N GLU A 25 13.59 -5.23 4.37
CA GLU A 25 14.31 -6.50 4.21
C GLU A 25 15.01 -6.58 2.85
N ALA A 26 14.29 -6.21 1.77
CA ALA A 26 14.85 -6.20 0.42
C ALA A 26 16.03 -5.21 0.27
N MET A 27 15.99 -4.07 0.97
CA MET A 27 17.10 -3.12 1.02
C MET A 27 18.31 -3.71 1.75
N ILE A 28 18.10 -4.36 2.90
CA ILE A 28 19.17 -4.98 3.70
C ILE A 28 19.85 -6.11 2.93
N ALA A 29 19.05 -6.93 2.23
CA ALA A 29 19.54 -8.05 1.43
C ALA A 29 20.15 -7.63 0.08
N ASP A 30 20.11 -6.34 -0.27
CA ASP A 30 20.41 -5.79 -1.61
C ASP A 30 19.76 -6.58 -2.75
N SER A 31 18.56 -7.12 -2.47
CA SER A 31 17.86 -8.06 -3.33
C SER A 31 16.38 -7.92 -3.10
N PHE A 32 15.62 -7.85 -4.19
CA PHE A 32 14.18 -7.79 -4.13
C PHE A 32 13.58 -8.99 -4.87
N PRO A 33 13.34 -10.12 -4.18
CA PRO A 33 12.89 -11.35 -4.81
C PRO A 33 11.57 -11.16 -5.56
N LYS A 34 11.46 -11.72 -6.77
CA LYS A 34 10.25 -11.57 -7.61
C LYS A 34 8.98 -12.03 -6.92
N ALA A 35 9.05 -13.11 -6.14
CA ALA A 35 7.89 -13.61 -5.40
C ALA A 35 7.40 -12.58 -4.36
N VAL A 36 8.32 -11.95 -3.63
CA VAL A 36 8.00 -10.90 -2.65
C VAL A 36 7.43 -9.67 -3.36
N ALA A 37 8.04 -9.25 -4.47
CA ALA A 37 7.54 -8.15 -5.28
C ALA A 37 6.15 -8.41 -5.87
N ALA A 38 5.87 -9.63 -6.33
CA ALA A 38 4.55 -10.02 -6.84
C ALA A 38 3.49 -9.97 -5.74
N THR A 39 3.80 -10.50 -4.56
CA THR A 39 2.91 -10.45 -3.38
C THR A 39 2.61 -9.01 -2.96
N LEU A 40 3.65 -8.17 -2.86
CA LEU A 40 3.51 -6.73 -2.58
C LEU A 40 2.62 -6.04 -3.60
N SER A 41 2.86 -6.32 -4.90
CA SER A 41 2.09 -5.73 -5.98
C SER A 41 0.61 -6.08 -5.89
N ALA A 42 0.28 -7.36 -5.66
CA ALA A 42 -1.09 -7.82 -5.52
C ALA A 42 -1.78 -7.24 -4.26
N ALA A 43 -1.10 -7.27 -3.11
CA ALA A 43 -1.65 -6.77 -1.85
C ALA A 43 -1.91 -5.26 -1.90
N ALA A 44 -0.95 -4.49 -2.40
CA ALA A 44 -1.09 -3.04 -2.54
C ALA A 44 -2.19 -2.66 -3.54
N ASN A 45 -2.35 -3.43 -4.63
CA ASN A 45 -3.44 -3.22 -5.58
C ASN A 45 -4.81 -3.50 -4.97
N ASP A 46 -4.98 -4.60 -4.23
CA ASP A 46 -6.22 -4.92 -3.52
C ASP A 46 -6.57 -3.84 -2.48
N ALA A 47 -5.58 -3.39 -1.70
CA ALA A 47 -5.77 -2.32 -0.73
C ALA A 47 -6.19 -0.99 -1.40
N ALA A 48 -5.53 -0.60 -2.50
CA ALA A 48 -5.90 0.58 -3.27
C ALA A 48 -7.31 0.47 -3.85
N ALA A 49 -7.69 -0.70 -4.37
CA ALA A 49 -9.03 -0.94 -4.91
C ALA A 49 -10.11 -0.82 -3.82
N ARG A 50 -9.86 -1.36 -2.63
CA ARG A 50 -10.78 -1.26 -1.49
C ARG A 50 -10.91 0.16 -0.97
N LEU A 51 -9.83 0.94 -0.92
CA LEU A 51 -9.90 2.37 -0.60
C LEU A 51 -10.66 3.15 -1.67
N SER A 52 -10.49 2.81 -2.95
CA SER A 52 -11.27 3.40 -4.03
C SER A 52 -12.77 3.16 -3.82
N GLN A 53 -13.14 1.90 -3.53
CA GLN A 53 -14.53 1.52 -3.26
C GLN A 53 -15.09 2.22 -2.01
N PHE A 54 -14.30 2.29 -0.94
CA PHE A 54 -14.66 3.03 0.27
C PHE A 54 -14.99 4.50 -0.06
N ARG A 55 -14.10 5.17 -0.81
CA ARG A 55 -14.30 6.57 -1.20
C ARG A 55 -15.55 6.78 -2.04
N THR A 56 -15.83 5.89 -2.98
CA THR A 56 -17.04 5.99 -3.82
C THR A 56 -18.32 5.68 -3.06
N THR A 57 -18.25 4.84 -2.01
CA THR A 57 -19.43 4.40 -1.26
C THR A 57 -19.80 5.38 -0.16
N TYR A 58 -18.80 6.02 0.47
CA TYR A 58 -18.99 6.85 1.66
C TYR A 58 -18.72 8.34 1.42
N SER A 59 -18.63 8.79 0.15
CA SER A 59 -18.30 10.17 -0.23
C SER A 59 -19.18 11.23 0.44
N ASP A 60 -20.44 10.89 0.69
CA ASP A 60 -21.45 11.82 1.19
C ASP A 60 -21.58 11.78 2.73
N ILE A 61 -20.92 10.81 3.37
CA ILE A 61 -21.04 10.53 4.80
C ILE A 61 -19.76 10.93 5.54
N VAL A 62 -18.60 10.72 4.90
CA VAL A 62 -17.28 10.99 5.47
C VAL A 62 -16.81 12.40 5.08
N SER A 63 -16.07 13.06 5.97
CA SER A 63 -15.59 14.41 5.71
C SER A 63 -14.72 14.50 4.45
N SER A 64 -14.74 15.67 3.80
CA SER A 64 -13.92 15.93 2.60
C SER A 64 -12.41 15.80 2.89
N GLU A 65 -11.98 16.12 4.11
CA GLU A 65 -10.62 15.92 4.59
C GLU A 65 -10.25 14.44 4.59
N LEU A 66 -11.08 13.58 5.19
CA LEU A 66 -10.84 12.13 5.21
C LEU A 66 -10.87 11.52 3.81
N MET A 67 -11.72 12.03 2.92
CA MET A 67 -11.75 11.61 1.51
C MET A 67 -10.48 11.99 0.75
N SER A 68 -9.89 13.15 1.06
CA SER A 68 -8.61 13.60 0.51
C SER A 68 -7.45 12.74 1.02
N ILE A 69 -7.45 12.41 2.31
CA ILE A 69 -6.42 11.56 2.94
C ILE A 69 -6.50 10.13 2.39
N ALA A 70 -7.70 9.55 2.32
CA ALA A 70 -7.91 8.23 1.72
C ALA A 70 -7.49 8.19 0.24
N PHE A 71 -7.66 9.29 -0.50
CA PHE A 71 -7.20 9.39 -1.89
C PHE A 71 -5.67 9.37 -2.00
N ARG A 72 -4.97 10.08 -1.11
CA ARG A 72 -3.50 10.09 -1.06
C ARG A 72 -2.98 8.69 -0.77
N ALA A 73 -3.48 8.05 0.29
CA ALA A 73 -3.11 6.69 0.64
C ALA A 73 -3.41 5.68 -0.49
N GLN A 74 -4.57 5.81 -1.17
CA GLN A 74 -4.89 5.00 -2.35
C GLN A 74 -3.86 5.17 -3.46
N THR A 75 -3.46 6.42 -3.73
CA THR A 75 -2.48 6.74 -4.79
C THR A 75 -1.10 6.16 -4.47
N ASP A 76 -0.68 6.26 -3.21
CA ASP A 76 0.58 5.69 -2.73
C ASP A 76 0.60 4.16 -2.84
N LEU A 77 -0.48 3.49 -2.45
CA LEU A 77 -0.63 2.03 -2.60
C LEU A 77 -0.65 1.60 -4.08
N ALA A 78 -1.31 2.35 -4.96
CA ALA A 78 -1.27 2.10 -6.40
C ALA A 78 0.16 2.26 -6.97
N ALA A 79 0.90 3.28 -6.51
CA ALA A 79 2.29 3.48 -6.90
C ALA A 79 3.21 2.35 -6.42
N ILE A 80 3.03 1.88 -5.18
CA ILE A 80 3.72 0.70 -4.65
C ILE A 80 3.42 -0.52 -5.51
N SER A 81 2.15 -0.73 -5.87
CA SER A 81 1.75 -1.85 -6.69
C SER A 81 2.46 -1.85 -8.05
N ALA A 82 2.53 -0.69 -8.71
CA ALA A 82 3.20 -0.52 -9.98
C ALA A 82 4.72 -0.77 -9.86
N LEU A 83 5.38 -0.20 -8.85
CA LEU A 83 6.82 -0.37 -8.62
C LEU A 83 7.18 -1.82 -8.33
N ALA A 84 6.43 -2.50 -7.47
CA ALA A 84 6.62 -3.90 -7.16
C ALA A 84 6.31 -4.80 -8.37
N GLY A 85 5.28 -4.44 -9.14
CA GLY A 85 4.91 -5.12 -10.38
C GLY A 85 6.01 -5.05 -11.46
N LEU A 86 6.74 -3.93 -11.54
CA LEU A 86 7.92 -3.84 -12.40
C LEU A 86 8.96 -4.90 -11.98
N VAL A 87 9.33 -4.97 -10.70
CA VAL A 87 10.33 -5.94 -10.22
C VAL A 87 9.88 -7.39 -10.48
N ALA A 88 8.60 -7.68 -10.30
CA ALA A 88 8.04 -9.01 -10.57
C ALA A 88 8.12 -9.42 -12.06
N THR A 89 7.99 -8.46 -12.98
CA THR A 89 7.90 -8.71 -14.43
C THR A 89 9.24 -8.68 -15.15
N TYR A 90 10.25 -7.97 -14.65
CA TYR A 90 11.57 -7.92 -15.28
C TYR A 90 12.25 -9.30 -15.30
N LYS A 91 12.84 -9.70 -16.44
CA LYS A 91 13.52 -11.00 -16.59
C LYS A 91 14.81 -11.06 -15.76
N SER A 92 15.62 -10.01 -15.80
CA SER A 92 16.83 -9.81 -14.99
C SER A 92 16.51 -9.00 -13.73
N ALA A 93 17.22 -9.27 -12.62
CA ALA A 93 17.11 -8.44 -11.42
C ALA A 93 17.41 -6.98 -11.78
N PRO A 94 16.54 -6.00 -11.44
CA PRO A 94 16.84 -4.63 -11.74
C PRO A 94 18.13 -4.27 -11.01
N ARG A 95 19.13 -3.69 -11.72
CA ARG A 95 20.33 -3.11 -11.10
C ARG A 95 20.00 -2.10 -9.99
N ASN A 96 18.74 -1.66 -9.95
CA ASN A 96 18.18 -0.70 -9.02
C ASN A 96 17.20 -1.35 -8.02
N ALA A 97 17.29 -2.65 -7.74
CA ALA A 97 16.36 -3.35 -6.84
C ALA A 97 16.30 -2.70 -5.44
N SER A 98 17.46 -2.38 -4.86
CA SER A 98 17.56 -1.64 -3.58
C SER A 98 16.98 -0.22 -3.68
N TYR A 99 17.16 0.46 -4.82
CA TYR A 99 16.53 1.77 -5.05
C TYR A 99 15.00 1.68 -5.13
N ILE A 100 14.46 0.67 -5.82
CA ILE A 100 13.02 0.44 -5.93
C ILE A 100 12.45 0.09 -4.55
N ALA A 101 13.12 -0.79 -3.80
CA ALA A 101 12.74 -1.13 -2.43
C ALA A 101 12.71 0.12 -1.53
N LYS A 102 13.74 0.98 -1.61
CA LYS A 102 13.76 2.27 -0.90
C LYS A 102 12.58 3.18 -1.27
N LYS A 103 12.22 3.24 -2.56
CA LYS A 103 11.06 4.01 -3.01
C LYS A 103 9.76 3.44 -2.46
N ILE A 104 9.54 2.13 -2.54
CA ILE A 104 8.38 1.46 -1.96
C ILE A 104 8.28 1.72 -0.46
N ARG A 105 9.38 1.55 0.28
CA ARG A 105 9.41 1.79 1.72
C ARG A 105 8.98 3.21 2.09
N ASN A 106 9.52 4.21 1.40
CA ASN A 106 9.19 5.60 1.67
C ASN A 106 7.73 5.92 1.34
N THR A 107 7.25 5.49 0.17
CA THR A 107 5.85 5.66 -0.23
C THR A 107 4.89 4.92 0.71
N ALA A 108 5.28 3.76 1.22
CA ALA A 108 4.50 3.01 2.20
C ALA A 108 4.46 3.71 3.56
N ALA A 109 5.55 4.35 3.98
CA ALA A 109 5.58 5.17 5.19
C ALA A 109 4.64 6.37 5.08
N ASP A 110 4.66 7.08 3.95
CA ASP A 110 3.72 8.18 3.69
C ASP A 110 2.26 7.69 3.74
N ALA A 111 1.97 6.53 3.14
CA ALA A 111 0.65 5.90 3.21
C ALA A 111 0.22 5.55 4.65
N ILE A 112 1.15 5.07 5.49
CA ILE A 112 0.88 4.79 6.91
C ILE A 112 0.45 6.06 7.63
N ASP A 113 1.15 7.18 7.43
CA ASP A 113 0.82 8.43 8.12
C ASP A 113 -0.60 8.91 7.77
N TYR A 114 -0.98 8.82 6.49
CA TYR A 114 -2.34 9.13 6.04
C TYR A 114 -3.39 8.18 6.64
N LEU A 115 -3.11 6.87 6.63
CA LEU A 115 -4.05 5.86 7.08
C LEU A 115 -4.20 5.82 8.61
N ALA A 116 -3.14 6.09 9.37
CA ALA A 116 -3.18 6.20 10.82
C ALA A 116 -3.99 7.43 11.26
N TYR A 117 -3.86 8.55 10.54
CA TYR A 117 -4.75 9.69 10.76
C TYR A 117 -6.21 9.30 10.51
N ALA A 118 -6.50 8.62 9.40
CA ALA A 118 -7.86 8.22 9.05
C ALA A 118 -8.46 7.20 10.04
N GLU A 119 -7.65 6.26 10.55
CA GLU A 119 -8.02 5.31 11.61
C GLU A 119 -8.51 6.05 12.86
N VAL A 120 -7.71 6.99 13.38
CA VAL A 120 -8.05 7.78 14.58
C VAL A 120 -9.28 8.66 14.34
N ALA A 121 -9.38 9.32 13.19
CA ALA A 121 -10.48 10.22 12.87
C ALA A 121 -11.81 9.50 12.64
N MET A 122 -11.78 8.20 12.33
CA MET A 122 -12.96 7.36 12.12
C MET A 122 -13.29 6.46 13.32
N ASP A 123 -12.48 6.48 14.39
CA ASP A 123 -12.61 5.63 15.59
C ASP A 123 -12.62 4.13 15.23
N LEU A 124 -11.65 3.70 14.41
CA LEU A 124 -11.51 2.34 13.87
C LEU A 124 -10.55 1.46 14.65
#